data_AF-A0A1F5X032-F1
#
_entry.id   AF-A0A1F5X032-F1
#
_cell.length_a   1.000
_cell.length_b   1.000
_cell.length_c   1.000
_cell.angle_alpha   90.00
_cell.angle_beta   90.00
_cell.angle_gamma   90.00
#
_symmetry.space_group_name_H-M   'P 1'
#
loop_
_entity.id
_entity.type
_entity.pdbx_description
1 polymer ?
#
loop_
_entity_poly.entity_id
_entity_poly.type
_entity_poly.pdbx_seq_one_letter_code
_entity_poly.pdbx_strand_id
1 'polypeptide(L)'
;MKIFLVCPVRKVGKKEYKLQQEYVARLEARGHEVHWPHRDTKQNDPNGIKIITANREAIADSSEIHFWWKADKKGKSKSEGSVFDFGMVWMLKYFFPEKKIIIANPMMVNPSQDKSFTNVLLLLDSVDSVKTF
;
A
#
# COMPACT_ATOMS: atom_id res chain seq x y z
N MET A 1 14.54 4.65 5.99
CA MET A 1 14.07 3.92 4.79
C MET A 1 13.05 4.77 4.07
N LYS A 2 12.90 4.58 2.76
CA LYS A 2 11.85 5.21 1.98
C LYS A 2 10.67 4.25 1.85
N ILE A 3 9.49 4.72 2.22
CA ILE A 3 8.29 3.89 2.31
C ILE A 3 7.20 4.51 1.44
N PHE A 4 6.60 3.74 0.55
CA PHE A 4 5.38 4.17 -0.14
C PHE A 4 4.16 3.52 0.54
N LEU A 5 3.20 4.35 0.96
CA LEU A 5 1.95 3.87 1.53
C LEU A 5 0.87 3.74 0.43
N VAL A 6 0.64 2.52 -0.03
CA VAL A 6 -0.53 2.20 -0.87
C VAL A 6 -1.78 2.29 0.00
N CYS A 7 -2.67 3.24 -0.28
CA CYS A 7 -3.92 3.40 0.46
C CYS A 7 -5.06 3.89 -0.44
N PRO A 8 -6.33 3.67 -0.06
CA PRO A 8 -7.44 4.41 -0.68
C PRO A 8 -7.24 5.91 -0.43
N VAL A 9 -7.50 6.74 -1.44
CA VAL A 9 -7.51 8.21 -1.31
C VAL A 9 -8.92 8.77 -1.38
N ARG A 10 -9.71 8.29 -2.35
CA ARG A 10 -11.11 8.68 -2.50
C ARG A 10 -12.00 7.88 -1.54
N LYS A 11 -13.08 8.50 -1.07
CA LYS A 11 -14.11 7.87 -0.21
C LYS A 11 -13.56 7.30 1.11
N VAL A 12 -12.49 7.90 1.64
CA VAL A 12 -11.94 7.55 2.96
C VAL A 12 -12.71 8.29 4.04
N GLY A 13 -13.15 7.55 5.06
CA GLY A 13 -13.85 8.14 6.21
C GLY A 13 -12.88 8.81 7.18
N LYS A 14 -13.35 9.80 7.96
CA LYS A 14 -12.53 10.54 8.93
C LYS A 14 -11.72 9.65 9.87
N LYS A 15 -12.32 8.56 10.37
CA LYS A 15 -11.65 7.59 11.25
C LYS A 15 -10.49 6.88 10.55
N GLU A 16 -10.72 6.42 9.32
CA GLU A 16 -9.69 5.71 8.54
C GLU A 16 -8.56 6.65 8.13
N TYR A 17 -8.88 7.88 7.72
CA TYR A 17 -7.90 8.92 7.45
C TYR A 17 -6.99 9.18 8.65
N LYS A 18 -7.58 9.33 9.85
CA LYS A 18 -6.83 9.55 11.09
C LYS A 18 -5.90 8.37 11.40
N LEU A 19 -6.36 7.14 11.23
CA LEU A 19 -5.51 5.97 11.46
C LEU A 19 -4.35 5.87 10.45
N GLN A 20 -4.58 6.22 9.18
CA GLN A 20 -3.50 6.33 8.18
C GLN A 20 -2.49 7.41 8.58
N GLN A 21 -2.97 8.59 9.00
CA GLN A 21 -2.11 9.68 9.46
C GLN A 21 -1.26 9.28 10.66
N GLU A 22 -1.85 8.64 11.68
CA GLU A 22 -1.13 8.14 12.85
C GLU A 22 -0.10 7.07 12.47
N TYR A 23 -0.43 6.22 11.50
CA TYR A 23 0.50 5.21 10.98
C TYR A 23 1.73 5.86 10.33
N VAL A 24 1.51 6.83 9.44
CA VAL A 24 2.56 7.62 8.80
C VAL A 24 3.42 8.32 9.85
N ALA A 25 2.79 9.03 10.80
CA ALA A 25 3.51 9.75 11.86
C ALA A 25 4.40 8.83 12.71
N ARG A 26 3.95 7.60 13.02
CA ARG A 26 4.76 6.62 13.76
C ARG A 26 5.97 6.10 12.97
N LEU A 27 5.90 6.04 11.64
CA LEU A 27 7.04 5.65 10.81
C LEU A 27 8.03 6.81 10.70
N GLU A 28 7.52 8.02 10.48
CA GLU A 28 8.33 9.25 10.42
C GLU A 28 9.06 9.51 11.75
N ALA A 29 8.39 9.31 12.88
CA ALA A 29 9.01 9.40 14.21
C ALA A 29 10.15 8.38 14.44
N ARG A 30 10.21 7.30 13.65
CA ARG A 30 11.29 6.31 13.65
C ARG A 30 12.39 6.61 12.62
N GLY A 31 12.35 7.79 11.99
CA GLY A 31 13.34 8.23 11.00
C GLY A 31 13.11 7.64 9.61
N HIS A 32 11.89 7.20 9.28
CA HIS A 32 11.55 6.79 7.93
C HIS A 32 10.97 7.95 7.12
N GLU A 33 11.26 7.98 5.82
CA GLU A 33 10.64 8.89 4.87
C GLU A 33 9.43 8.15 4.27
N VAL A 34 8.24 8.73 4.38
CA VAL A 34 7.01 8.10 3.92
C VAL A 34 6.37 8.94 2.83
N HIS A 35 6.13 8.36 1.66
CA HIS A 35 5.26 8.93 0.63
C HIS A 35 3.82 8.45 0.87
N TRP A 36 2.94 9.37 1.28
CA TRP A 36 1.53 9.12 1.51
C TRP A 36 0.69 9.84 0.44
N PRO A 37 0.04 9.12 -0.50
CA PRO A 37 -0.63 9.73 -1.65
C PRO A 37 -1.67 10.81 -1.33
N HIS A 38 -2.32 10.79 -0.15
CA HIS A 38 -3.22 11.87 0.28
C HIS A 38 -2.49 13.22 0.44
N ARG A 39 -1.25 13.18 0.91
CA ARG A 39 -0.42 14.36 1.19
C ARG A 39 0.48 14.70 0.00
N ASP A 40 1.08 13.67 -0.59
CA ASP A 40 2.26 13.82 -1.44
C ASP A 40 1.95 13.65 -2.95
N THR A 41 0.79 13.08 -3.31
CA THR A 41 0.36 12.95 -4.71
C THR A 41 -0.74 13.97 -5.02
N LYS A 42 -0.52 14.84 -6.01
CA LYS A 42 -1.53 15.82 -6.46
C LYS A 42 -2.75 15.11 -7.06
N GLN A 43 -3.85 15.08 -6.32
CA GLN A 43 -5.06 14.31 -6.68
C GLN A 43 -5.94 14.97 -7.76
N ASN A 44 -5.69 16.24 -8.11
CA ASN A 44 -6.42 16.92 -9.17
C ASN A 44 -5.88 16.52 -10.54
N ASP A 45 -6.40 15.41 -11.08
CA ASP A 45 -5.99 14.86 -12.36
C ASP A 45 -7.17 14.19 -13.07
N PRO A 46 -7.78 14.85 -14.09
CA PRO A 46 -9.00 14.37 -14.72
C PRO A 46 -8.90 12.99 -15.38
N ASN A 47 -7.71 12.59 -15.85
CA ASN A 47 -7.50 11.31 -16.54
C ASN A 47 -6.69 10.30 -15.71
N GLY A 48 -6.12 10.73 -14.58
CA GLY A 48 -5.36 9.88 -13.66
C GLY A 48 -3.93 9.55 -14.09
N ILE A 49 -3.46 9.98 -15.26
CA ILE A 49 -2.11 9.66 -15.77
C ILE A 49 -1.03 10.26 -14.85
N LYS A 50 -1.20 11.50 -14.39
CA LYS A 50 -0.24 12.16 -13.50
C LYS A 50 -0.21 11.47 -12.14
N ILE A 51 -1.37 11.04 -11.64
CA ILE A 51 -1.46 10.30 -10.36
C ILE A 51 -0.73 8.97 -10.47
N ILE A 52 -1.04 8.15 -11.47
CA ILE A 52 -0.41 6.83 -11.60
C ILE A 52 1.09 6.94 -11.92
N THR A 53 1.51 7.99 -12.63
CA THR A 53 2.93 8.26 -12.91
C THR A 53 3.69 8.61 -11.64
N ALA A 54 3.15 9.55 -10.85
CA ALA A 54 3.76 9.94 -9.58
C ALA A 54 3.81 8.78 -8.58
N ASN A 55 2.73 7.99 -8.49
CA ASN A 55 2.71 6.80 -7.64
C ASN A 55 3.73 5.76 -8.10
N ARG A 56 3.83 5.48 -9.42
CA ARG A 56 4.83 4.56 -9.98
C ARG A 56 6.26 4.97 -9.59
N GLU A 57 6.58 6.25 -9.74
CA GLU A 57 7.91 6.78 -9.41
C GLU A 57 8.21 6.65 -7.91
N ALA A 58 7.27 7.03 -7.05
CA ALA A 58 7.43 6.91 -5.60
C ALA A 58 7.49 5.44 -5.13
N ILE A 59 6.72 4.54 -5.77
CA ILE A 59 6.83 3.10 -5.55
C ILE A 59 8.22 2.62 -5.93
N ALA A 60 8.74 2.99 -7.11
CA ALA A 60 10.04 2.54 -7.59
C ALA A 60 11.21 3.01 -6.68
N ASP A 61 11.16 4.26 -6.19
CA ASP A 61 12.19 4.85 -5.32
C ASP A 61 12.14 4.34 -3.86
N SER A 62 11.03 3.73 -3.44
CA SER A 62 10.89 3.24 -2.05
C SER A 62 11.64 1.93 -1.82
N SER A 63 12.14 1.69 -0.61
CA SER A 63 12.68 0.38 -0.21
C SER A 63 11.59 -0.57 0.28
N GLU A 64 10.54 -0.03 0.90
CA GLU A 64 9.42 -0.81 1.43
C GLU A 64 8.10 -0.27 0.88
N ILE A 65 7.14 -1.16 0.65
CA ILE A 65 5.78 -0.82 0.21
C ILE A 65 4.80 -1.28 1.28
N HIS A 66 4.12 -0.32 1.88
CA HIS A 66 3.18 -0.57 2.95
C HIS A 66 1.76 -0.47 2.38
N PHE A 67 0.92 -1.48 2.62
CA PHE A 67 -0.46 -1.53 2.13
C PHE A 67 -1.44 -1.26 3.27
N TRP A 68 -2.13 -0.13 3.21
CA TRP A 68 -3.38 0.09 3.93
C TRP A 68 -4.52 -0.54 3.13
N TRP A 69 -4.79 -1.82 3.37
CA TRP A 69 -5.69 -2.61 2.54
C TRP A 69 -7.11 -2.61 3.08
N LYS A 70 -8.07 -2.24 2.23
CA LYS A 70 -9.50 -2.24 2.57
C LYS A 70 -10.26 -3.13 1.61
N ALA A 71 -10.59 -4.34 2.06
CA ALA A 71 -11.35 -5.31 1.28
C ALA A 71 -12.81 -5.44 1.75
N ASP A 72 -13.65 -6.04 0.90
CA ASP A 72 -14.92 -6.61 1.33
C ASP A 72 -14.75 -8.04 1.89
N LYS A 73 -15.87 -8.68 2.25
CA LYS A 73 -15.89 -10.03 2.83
C LYS A 73 -15.37 -11.12 1.87
N LYS A 74 -15.32 -10.84 0.56
CA LYS A 74 -14.80 -11.76 -0.46
C LYS A 74 -13.33 -11.48 -0.79
N GLY A 75 -12.67 -10.59 -0.05
CA GLY A 75 -11.28 -10.21 -0.30
C GLY A 75 -11.09 -9.30 -1.51
N LYS A 76 -12.16 -8.69 -2.05
CA LYS A 76 -12.03 -7.69 -3.12
C LYS A 76 -11.70 -6.33 -2.51
N SER A 77 -10.59 -5.72 -2.95
CA SER A 77 -10.27 -4.35 -2.56
C SER A 77 -11.38 -3.38 -2.94
N LYS A 78 -11.67 -2.44 -2.04
CA LYS A 78 -12.59 -1.32 -2.28
C LYS A 78 -11.91 -0.11 -2.94
N SER A 79 -10.61 -0.21 -3.23
CA SER A 79 -9.81 0.83 -3.88
C SER A 79 -9.20 0.30 -5.16
N GLU A 80 -9.76 0.72 -6.30
CA GLU A 80 -9.23 0.38 -7.63
C GLU A 80 -7.79 0.88 -7.80
N GLY A 81 -7.49 2.08 -7.30
CA GLY A 81 -6.12 2.63 -7.32
C GLY A 81 -5.14 1.76 -6.54
N SER A 82 -5.53 1.26 -5.37
CA SER A 82 -4.68 0.35 -4.59
C SER A 82 -4.47 -1.01 -5.28
N VAL A 83 -5.44 -1.49 -6.05
CA VAL A 83 -5.27 -2.71 -6.87
C VAL A 83 -4.31 -2.44 -8.03
N PHE A 84 -4.43 -1.29 -8.68
CA PHE A 84 -3.53 -0.88 -9.76
C PHE A 84 -2.09 -0.75 -9.26
N ASP A 85 -1.89 -0.04 -8.15
CA ASP A 85 -0.60 0.10 -7.49
C ASP A 85 -0.05 -1.27 -7.06
N PHE A 86 -0.89 -2.19 -6.57
CA PHE A 86 -0.47 -3.55 -6.24
C PHE A 86 0.06 -4.32 -7.47
N GLY A 87 -0.58 -4.15 -8.63
CA GLY A 87 -0.09 -4.71 -9.89
C GLY A 87 1.30 -4.18 -10.28
N MET A 88 1.52 -2.87 -10.11
CA MET A 88 2.84 -2.26 -10.34
C MET A 88 3.90 -2.79 -9.37
N VAL A 89 3.55 -2.93 -8.08
CA VAL A 89 4.44 -3.50 -7.05
C VAL A 89 4.77 -4.95 -7.36
N TRP A 90 3.79 -5.75 -7.79
CA TRP A 90 4.00 -7.13 -8.22
C TRP A 90 5.00 -7.22 -9.38
N MET A 91 4.84 -6.37 -10.40
CA MET A 91 5.79 -6.31 -11.52
C MET A 91 7.18 -5.86 -11.07
N LEU A 92 7.28 -4.86 -10.20
CA LEU A 92 8.57 -4.37 -9.71
C LEU A 92 9.30 -5.42 -8.87
N LYS A 93 8.61 -6.24 -8.08
CA LYS A 93 9.26 -7.33 -7.34
C LYS A 93 9.94 -8.36 -8.23
N TYR A 94 9.56 -8.48 -9.51
CA TYR A 94 10.29 -9.32 -10.46
C TYR A 94 11.71 -8.81 -10.71
N PHE A 95 11.88 -7.48 -10.76
CA PHE A 95 13.19 -6.84 -10.96
C PHE A 95 13.92 -6.54 -9.64
N PHE A 96 13.18 -6.34 -8.56
CA PHE A 96 13.66 -5.93 -7.24
C PHE A 96 13.09 -6.87 -6.16
N PRO A 97 13.55 -8.13 -6.10
CA PRO A 97 12.98 -9.14 -5.20
C PRO A 97 13.13 -8.80 -3.70
N GLU A 98 14.10 -7.95 -3.35
CA GLU A 98 14.37 -7.44 -2.00
C GLU A 98 13.35 -6.43 -1.49
N LYS A 99 12.54 -5.85 -2.39
CA LYS A 99 11.55 -4.83 -2.05
C LYS A 99 10.47 -5.43 -1.17
N LYS A 100 10.36 -4.95 0.07
CA LYS A 100 9.46 -5.56 1.07
C LYS A 100 8.02 -5.09 0.89
N ILE A 101 7.08 -6.02 1.08
CA ILE A 101 5.65 -5.74 1.14
C ILE A 101 5.19 -5.93 2.58
N ILE A 102 4.57 -4.91 3.14
CA ILE A 102 4.10 -4.90 4.54
C ILE A 102 2.63 -4.48 4.59
N ILE A 103 1.80 -5.18 5.37
CA ILE A 103 0.42 -4.76 5.64
C ILE A 103 0.42 -3.72 6.77
N ALA A 104 -0.06 -2.50 6.47
CA ALA A 104 -0.09 -1.39 7.42
C ALA A 104 -1.21 -1.52 8.48
N ASN A 105 -2.28 -2.27 8.16
CA ASN A 105 -3.47 -2.43 8.98
C ASN A 105 -3.85 -3.92 9.17
N PRO A 106 -2.95 -4.78 9.69
CA PRO A 106 -3.12 -6.24 9.66
C PRO A 106 -4.38 -6.72 10.38
N MET A 107 -4.76 -6.05 11.47
CA MET A 107 -5.98 -6.35 12.23
C MET A 107 -7.29 -6.14 11.45
N MET A 108 -7.23 -5.47 10.29
CA MET A 108 -8.39 -5.18 9.43
C MET A 108 -8.42 -6.04 8.16
N VAL A 109 -7.39 -6.85 7.93
CA VAL A 109 -7.24 -7.64 6.71
C VAL A 109 -7.43 -9.12 7.06
N ASN A 110 -8.54 -9.69 6.59
CA ASN A 110 -8.86 -11.10 6.80
C ASN A 110 -8.72 -11.88 5.49
N PRO A 111 -8.25 -13.14 5.53
CA PRO A 111 -8.23 -13.99 4.35
C PRO A 111 -9.65 -14.22 3.81
N SER A 112 -9.76 -14.37 2.49
CA SER A 112 -10.99 -14.79 1.82
C SER A 112 -10.98 -16.30 1.56
N GLN A 113 -12.17 -16.90 1.47
CA GLN A 113 -12.33 -18.31 1.07
C GLN A 113 -11.95 -18.55 -0.39
N ASP A 114 -12.18 -17.57 -1.25
CA ASP A 114 -11.87 -17.64 -2.68
C ASP A 114 -10.53 -17.00 -3.02
N LYS A 115 -10.06 -17.22 -4.27
CA LYS A 115 -8.93 -16.49 -4.85
C LYS A 115 -9.18 -14.97 -4.78
N SER A 116 -8.27 -14.25 -4.14
CA SER A 116 -8.34 -12.78 -4.04
C SER A 116 -6.97 -12.14 -3.96
N PHE A 117 -6.88 -10.86 -4.29
CA PHE A 117 -5.68 -10.06 -4.04
C PHE A 117 -5.38 -9.90 -2.55
N THR A 118 -6.39 -9.98 -1.67
CA THR A 118 -6.16 -10.02 -0.23
C THR A 118 -5.32 -11.23 0.18
N ASN A 119 -5.65 -12.42 -0.32
CA ASN A 119 -4.88 -13.63 0.01
C ASN A 119 -3.45 -13.54 -0.52
N VAL A 120 -3.25 -12.99 -1.73
CA VAL A 120 -1.91 -12.76 -2.27
C VAL A 120 -1.12 -11.78 -1.38
N LEU A 121 -1.73 -10.67 -0.98
CA LEU A 121 -1.08 -9.67 -0.13
C LEU A 121 -0.67 -10.27 1.23
N LEU A 122 -1.54 -11.06 1.86
CA LEU A 122 -1.25 -11.78 3.12
C LEU A 122 -0.05 -12.74 2.97
N LEU A 123 0.02 -13.48 1.86
CA LEU A 123 1.15 -14.37 1.59
C LEU A 123 2.46 -13.58 1.43
N LEU A 124 2.45 -12.49 0.66
CA LEU A 124 3.66 -11.70 0.42
C LEU A 124 4.19 -11.04 1.71
N ASP A 125 3.30 -10.50 2.54
CA ASP A 125 3.64 -9.95 3.86
C ASP A 125 4.26 -11.00 4.80
N SER A 126 3.72 -12.23 4.80
CA SER A 126 4.23 -13.32 5.63
C SER A 126 5.64 -13.77 5.20
N VAL A 127 5.92 -13.86 3.90
CA VAL A 127 7.24 -14.26 3.37
C VAL A 127 8.31 -13.25 3.76
N ASP A 128 7.99 -11.96 3.68
CA ASP A 128 8.92 -10.90 4.03
C ASP A 128 9.14 -10.81 5.55
N SER A 129 8.18 -11.27 6.36
CA SER A 129 8.31 -11.38 7.83
C SER A 129 9.19 -12.55 8.31
N VAL A 130 9.23 -13.66 7.56
CA VAL A 130 10.02 -14.86 7.91
C VAL A 130 11.52 -14.67 7.64
N LYS A 131 11.91 -13.78 6.72
CA LYS A 131 13.32 -13.52 6.37
C LYS A 131 14.06 -12.57 7.34
N THR A 132 13.43 -12.21 8.45
CA THR A 132 13.94 -11.24 9.44
C THR A 132 14.45 -11.87 10.75
N PHE A 133 14.67 -13.19 10.78
CA PHE A 133 15.28 -13.92 11.91
C PHE A 133 16.56 -14.64 11.48
#